data_AF-X1C9A6-F1
#
_entry.id   AF-X1C9A6-F1
#
_cell.length_a   1.000
_cell.length_b   1.000
_cell.length_c   1.000
_cell.angle_alpha   90.00
_cell.angle_beta   90.00
_cell.angle_gamma   90.00
#
_symmetry.space_group_name_H-M   'P 1'
#
loop_
_entity.id
_entity.type
_entity.pdbx_description
1 polymer ?
#
loop_
_entity_poly.entity_id
_entity_poly.type
_entity_poly.pdbx_seq_one_letter_code
_entity_poly.pdbx_strand_id
1 'polypeptide(L)'
;MALCKADGHKLIAESPVDINIAKQVNVLATDLGLDPKDIVIYPSSGALGYGVEYVYSIMERGRIAGLDGDTMWAMPLLCDIGKEVWKVKEAASDEIAEWGDQSQRGPLWEASTAYVYLLAGADILIMRHPKAVSEVKKYLEKLIESK
;
A
#
# COMPACT_ATOMS: atom_id res chain seq x y z
N MET A 1 1.85 -10.02 17.71
CA MET A 1 3.17 -10.29 18.31
C MET A 1 3.23 -11.66 18.97
N ALA A 2 2.83 -11.82 20.24
CA ALA A 2 2.97 -13.10 20.97
C ALA A 2 2.23 -14.27 20.28
N LEU A 3 0.99 -14.05 19.83
CA LEU A 3 0.21 -15.03 19.07
C LEU A 3 0.86 -15.37 17.72
N CYS A 4 1.39 -14.36 17.01
CA CYS A 4 2.08 -14.57 15.74
C CYS A 4 3.25 -15.55 15.88
N LYS A 5 4.01 -15.42 16.97
CA LYS A 5 5.14 -16.31 17.26
C LYS A 5 4.70 -17.71 17.71
N ALA A 6 3.69 -17.79 18.57
CA ALA A 6 3.21 -19.07 19.11
C ALA A 6 2.56 -19.95 18.02
N ASP A 7 1.78 -19.34 17.12
CA ASP A 7 0.93 -20.05 16.16
C ASP A 7 1.47 -19.99 14.72
N GLY A 8 2.65 -19.38 14.52
CA GLY A 8 3.32 -19.32 13.20
C GLY A 8 2.67 -18.35 12.21
N HIS A 9 2.00 -17.31 12.69
CA HIS A 9 1.43 -16.25 11.83
C HIS A 9 2.42 -15.13 11.53
N LYS A 10 2.17 -14.42 10.43
CA LYS A 10 2.89 -13.20 10.05
C LYS A 10 2.27 -11.97 10.72
N LEU A 11 3.01 -10.88 10.77
CA LEU A 11 2.58 -9.60 11.35
C LEU A 11 2.45 -8.54 10.26
N ILE A 12 1.36 -7.77 10.27
CA ILE A 12 1.28 -6.48 9.58
C ILE A 12 1.66 -5.40 10.60
N ALA A 13 2.76 -4.70 10.33
CA ALA A 13 3.26 -3.59 11.14
C ALA A 13 2.66 -2.28 10.62
N GLU A 14 1.47 -1.95 11.11
CA GLU A 14 0.81 -0.68 10.78
C GLU A 14 1.47 0.50 11.50
N SER A 15 1.72 1.58 10.76
CA SER A 15 2.14 2.86 11.31
C SER A 15 1.31 4.01 10.70
N PRO A 16 1.09 5.11 11.44
CA PRO A 16 0.62 6.35 10.81
C PRO A 16 1.65 6.82 9.78
N VAL A 17 1.25 7.70 8.86
CA VAL A 17 2.02 8.24 7.73
C VAL A 17 3.27 9.01 8.19
N ASP A 18 4.24 8.29 8.75
CA ASP A 18 5.50 8.76 9.34
C ASP A 18 6.58 7.67 9.19
N ILE A 19 7.68 8.06 8.54
CA ILE A 19 8.79 7.16 8.21
C ILE A 19 9.53 6.63 9.45
N ASN A 20 9.63 7.43 10.51
CA ASN A 20 10.36 7.05 11.71
C ASN A 20 9.53 6.09 12.54
N ILE A 21 8.22 6.33 12.66
CA ILE A 21 7.31 5.43 13.36
C ILE A 21 7.24 4.09 12.62
N ALA A 22 7.14 4.09 11.28
CA ALA A 22 7.18 2.87 10.47
C ALA A 22 8.41 2.00 10.81
N LYS A 23 9.61 2.62 10.83
CA LYS A 23 10.85 1.92 11.21
C LYS A 23 10.82 1.44 12.66
N GLN A 24 10.35 2.27 13.59
CA GLN A 24 10.35 1.95 15.02
C GLN A 24 9.41 0.77 15.33
N VAL A 25 8.26 0.67 14.67
CA VAL A 25 7.35 -0.49 14.84
C VAL A 25 8.06 -1.78 14.40
N ASN A 26 8.80 -1.75 13.30
CA ASN A 26 9.57 -2.91 12.82
C ASN A 26 10.66 -3.31 13.82
N VAL A 27 11.42 -2.34 14.35
CA VAL A 27 12.45 -2.57 15.38
C VAL A 27 11.84 -3.22 16.63
N LEU A 28 10.74 -2.65 17.13
CA LEU A 28 10.04 -3.19 18.31
C LEU A 28 9.54 -4.61 18.05
N ALA A 29 9.06 -4.90 16.84
CA ALA A 29 8.62 -6.23 16.47
C ALA A 29 9.78 -7.24 16.46
N THR A 30 10.94 -6.86 15.93
CA THR A 30 12.12 -7.73 15.89
C THR A 30 12.76 -7.90 17.27
N ASP A 31 12.78 -6.86 18.12
CA ASP A 31 13.31 -6.92 19.49
C ASP A 31 12.50 -7.88 20.38
N LEU A 32 11.20 -8.02 20.09
CA LEU A 32 10.32 -9.01 20.72
C LEU A 32 10.47 -10.42 20.12
N GLY A 33 11.41 -10.60 19.19
CA GLY A 33 11.86 -11.87 18.67
C GLY A 33 10.98 -12.46 17.56
N LEU A 34 10.35 -11.61 16.73
CA LEU A 34 9.86 -12.01 15.41
C LEU A 34 10.99 -11.90 14.37
N ASP A 35 11.08 -12.85 13.46
CA ASP A 35 12.01 -12.76 12.33
C ASP A 35 11.55 -11.65 11.37
N PRO A 36 12.46 -10.83 10.79
CA PRO A 36 12.11 -9.81 9.81
C PRO A 36 11.29 -10.32 8.61
N LYS A 37 11.55 -11.55 8.15
CA LYS A 37 10.79 -12.21 7.07
C LYS A 37 9.31 -12.45 7.42
N ASP A 38 8.95 -12.35 8.69
CA ASP A 38 7.60 -12.57 9.20
C ASP A 38 6.80 -11.28 9.37
N ILE A 39 7.37 -10.14 8.95
CA ILE A 39 6.79 -8.80 9.10
C ILE A 39 6.52 -8.22 7.71
N VAL A 40 5.37 -7.56 7.58
CA VAL A 40 4.98 -6.75 6.42
C VAL A 40 4.71 -5.33 6.90
N ILE A 41 5.37 -4.36 6.29
CA ILE A 41 5.25 -2.93 6.65
C ILE A 41 3.95 -2.38 6.07
N TYR A 42 3.19 -1.66 6.87
CA TYR A 42 1.99 -0.95 6.42
C TYR A 42 2.02 0.52 6.89
N PRO A 43 2.53 1.46 6.09
CA PRO A 43 2.67 2.87 6.48
C PRO A 43 1.34 3.66 6.41
N SER A 44 0.20 2.99 6.64
CA SER A 44 -1.14 3.46 6.27
C SER A 44 -1.27 3.73 4.77
N SER A 45 -2.44 4.17 4.31
CA SER A 45 -2.68 4.52 2.91
C SER A 45 -3.57 5.76 2.83
N GLY A 46 -3.42 6.49 1.73
CA GLY A 46 -4.32 7.56 1.26
C GLY A 46 -4.79 7.26 -0.16
N ALA A 47 -5.96 7.80 -0.50
CA ALA A 47 -6.51 7.71 -1.85
C ALA A 47 -5.92 8.81 -2.75
N LEU A 48 -6.01 8.62 -4.07
CA LEU A 48 -5.71 9.68 -5.03
C LEU A 48 -6.50 10.96 -4.70
N GLY A 49 -5.79 12.09 -4.56
CA GLY A 49 -6.37 13.38 -4.15
C GLY A 49 -6.48 13.59 -2.63
N TYR A 50 -6.17 12.57 -1.84
CA TYR A 50 -6.35 12.55 -0.39
C TYR A 50 -5.12 11.95 0.31
N GLY A 51 -3.96 12.58 0.14
CA GLY A 51 -2.74 12.29 0.88
C GLY A 51 -1.90 11.12 0.36
N VAL A 52 -2.16 10.65 -0.86
CA VAL A 52 -1.36 9.60 -1.52
C VAL A 52 0.11 9.99 -1.65
N GLU A 53 0.40 11.27 -1.89
CA GLU A 53 1.74 11.83 -2.10
C GLU A 53 2.64 11.72 -0.87
N TYR A 54 2.05 11.80 0.34
CA TYR A 54 2.79 11.62 1.59
C TYR A 54 3.22 10.17 1.76
N VAL A 55 2.30 9.24 1.52
CA VAL A 55 2.57 7.80 1.64
C VAL A 55 3.54 7.34 0.55
N TYR A 56 3.35 7.81 -0.68
CA TYR A 56 4.26 7.59 -1.81
C TYR A 56 5.70 7.95 -1.44
N SER A 57 5.91 9.17 -0.91
CA SER A 57 7.23 9.65 -0.52
C SER A 57 7.87 8.82 0.61
N ILE A 58 7.06 8.33 1.56
CA ILE A 58 7.54 7.46 2.64
C ILE A 58 7.97 6.11 2.07
N MET A 59 7.16 5.52 1.19
CA MET A 59 7.45 4.23 0.58
C MET A 59 8.71 4.27 -0.28
N GLU A 60 8.88 5.29 -1.12
CA GLU A 60 10.10 5.42 -1.93
C GLU A 60 11.35 5.56 -1.04
N ARG A 61 11.30 6.44 -0.03
CA ARG A 61 12.42 6.62 0.91
C ARG A 61 12.72 5.34 1.67
N GLY A 62 11.68 4.62 2.10
CA GLY A 62 11.80 3.32 2.74
C GLY A 62 12.44 2.30 1.81
N ARG A 63 11.95 2.19 0.57
CA ARG A 63 12.50 1.27 -0.44
C ARG A 63 13.98 1.55 -0.70
N ILE A 64 14.36 2.83 -0.89
CA ILE A 64 15.75 3.24 -1.07
C ILE A 64 16.59 2.86 0.14
N ALA A 65 16.13 3.17 1.36
CA ALA A 65 16.85 2.81 2.58
C ALA A 65 17.05 1.28 2.70
N GLY A 66 16.03 0.48 2.36
CA GLY A 66 16.12 -0.98 2.34
C GLY A 66 17.15 -1.50 1.33
N LEU A 67 17.20 -0.90 0.13
CA LEU A 67 18.22 -1.23 -0.89
C LEU A 67 19.63 -0.80 -0.46
N ASP A 68 19.74 0.29 0.30
CA ASP A 68 20.99 0.78 0.88
C ASP A 68 21.42 -0.01 2.15
N GLY A 69 20.67 -1.05 2.54
CA GLY A 69 21.04 -1.99 3.59
C GLY A 69 20.30 -1.81 4.93
N ASP A 70 19.34 -0.89 5.04
CA ASP A 70 18.49 -0.78 6.22
C ASP A 70 17.49 -1.95 6.28
N THR A 71 17.87 -3.00 7.01
CA THR A 71 17.06 -4.23 7.13
C THR A 71 15.65 -4.00 7.70
N MET A 72 15.41 -2.91 8.43
CA MET A 72 14.07 -2.58 8.95
C MET A 72 13.13 -2.00 7.88
N TRP A 73 13.68 -1.64 6.73
CA TRP A 73 12.95 -1.22 5.54
C TRP A 73 13.01 -2.25 4.40
N ALA A 74 13.75 -3.36 4.59
CA ALA A 74 13.87 -4.43 3.60
C ALA A 74 12.68 -5.42 3.60
N MET A 75 11.69 -5.21 4.47
CA MET A 75 10.48 -6.02 4.56
C MET A 75 9.46 -5.62 3.47
N PRO A 76 8.54 -6.50 3.06
CA PRO A 76 7.52 -6.17 2.06
C PRO A 76 6.58 -5.04 2.51
N LEU A 77 6.12 -4.22 1.56
CA LEU A 77 5.19 -3.12 1.75
C LEU A 77 3.76 -3.53 1.38
N LEU A 78 2.82 -3.39 2.32
CA LEU A 78 1.39 -3.55 2.10
C LEU A 78 0.69 -2.19 2.07
N CYS A 79 -0.30 -2.04 1.21
CA CYS A 79 -1.16 -0.87 1.16
C CYS A 79 -2.64 -1.28 1.00
N ASP A 80 -3.47 -0.93 1.98
CA ASP A 80 -4.92 -1.07 1.90
C ASP A 80 -5.54 0.18 1.29
N ILE A 81 -5.54 0.22 -0.04
CA ILE A 81 -6.01 1.35 -0.83
C ILE A 81 -7.51 1.31 -1.07
N GLY A 82 -8.10 0.11 -1.14
CA GLY A 82 -9.51 -0.05 -1.44
C GLY A 82 -10.40 0.57 -0.37
N LYS A 83 -10.01 0.47 0.92
CA LYS A 83 -10.76 1.16 1.97
C LYS A 83 -10.71 2.67 1.85
N GLU A 84 -9.61 3.25 1.36
CA GLU A 84 -9.46 4.71 1.31
C GLU A 84 -10.12 5.29 0.07
N VAL A 85 -9.96 4.64 -1.09
CA VAL A 85 -10.56 5.09 -2.34
C VAL A 85 -12.09 5.12 -2.24
N TRP A 86 -12.71 4.07 -1.72
CA TRP A 86 -14.18 4.00 -1.69
C TRP A 86 -14.84 4.85 -0.59
N LYS A 87 -14.06 5.63 0.17
CA LYS A 87 -14.58 6.68 1.07
C LYS A 87 -14.65 8.06 0.42
N VAL A 88 -13.90 8.31 -0.66
CA VAL A 88 -13.83 9.65 -1.27
C VAL A 88 -14.99 9.89 -2.22
N LYS A 89 -15.45 11.15 -2.29
CA LYS A 89 -16.63 11.52 -3.07
C LYS A 89 -16.45 11.23 -4.56
N GLU A 90 -15.26 11.46 -5.08
CA GLU A 90 -14.92 11.29 -6.48
C GLU A 90 -14.94 9.83 -6.92
N ALA A 91 -14.80 8.88 -5.99
CA ALA A 91 -14.94 7.47 -6.31
C ALA A 91 -16.39 6.97 -6.11
N ALA A 92 -17.08 7.44 -5.06
CA ALA A 92 -18.35 6.87 -4.63
C ALA A 92 -19.60 7.59 -5.15
N SER A 93 -19.54 8.91 -5.38
CA SER A 93 -20.71 9.72 -5.70
C SER A 93 -21.05 9.71 -7.20
N ASP A 94 -22.33 9.50 -7.49
CA ASP A 94 -22.99 9.61 -8.79
C ASP A 94 -23.81 10.91 -8.94
N GLU A 95 -23.83 11.77 -7.91
CA GLU A 95 -24.68 12.99 -7.87
C GLU A 95 -24.10 14.15 -8.68
N ILE A 96 -22.81 14.10 -9.04
CA ILE A 96 -22.10 15.21 -9.69
C ILE A 96 -21.90 14.89 -11.17
N ALA A 97 -22.82 15.37 -12.00
CA ALA A 97 -22.84 15.12 -13.45
C ALA A 97 -21.55 15.56 -14.16
N GLU A 98 -20.92 16.64 -13.73
CA GLU A 98 -19.67 17.18 -14.30
C GLU A 98 -18.48 16.21 -14.17
N TRP A 99 -18.53 15.28 -13.22
CA TRP A 99 -17.48 14.28 -13.01
C TRP A 99 -17.65 13.03 -13.90
N GLY A 100 -18.71 12.99 -14.71
CA GLY A 100 -19.00 11.88 -15.61
C GLY A 100 -19.44 10.60 -14.88
N ASP A 101 -19.49 9.51 -15.64
CA ASP A 101 -20.04 8.22 -15.20
C ASP A 101 -19.25 7.61 -14.03
N GLN A 102 -19.90 7.52 -12.86
CA GLN A 102 -19.34 6.96 -11.64
C GLN A 102 -18.91 5.48 -11.83
N SER A 103 -19.62 4.70 -12.66
CA SER A 103 -19.30 3.28 -12.91
C SER A 103 -17.95 3.09 -13.62
N GLN A 104 -17.49 4.13 -14.33
CA GLN A 104 -16.15 4.16 -14.92
C GLN A 104 -15.16 4.83 -13.98
N ARG A 105 -15.55 5.97 -13.39
CA ARG A 105 -14.68 6.81 -12.56
C ARG A 105 -14.25 6.13 -11.27
N GLY A 106 -15.16 5.49 -10.52
CA GLY A 106 -14.83 4.82 -9.25
C GLY A 106 -13.73 3.75 -9.41
N PRO A 107 -13.90 2.77 -10.32
CA PRO A 107 -12.87 1.77 -10.59
C PRO A 107 -11.57 2.37 -11.12
N LEU A 108 -11.65 3.44 -11.93
CA LEU A 108 -10.47 4.14 -12.43
C LEU A 108 -9.72 4.86 -11.30
N TRP A 109 -10.43 5.40 -10.31
CA TRP A 109 -9.82 6.04 -9.13
C TRP A 109 -9.01 5.03 -8.32
N GLU A 110 -9.58 3.82 -8.14
CA GLU A 110 -8.91 2.73 -7.43
C GLU A 110 -7.70 2.20 -8.20
N ALA A 111 -7.84 1.99 -9.52
CA ALA A 111 -6.73 1.56 -10.37
C ALA A 111 -5.61 2.61 -10.42
N SER A 112 -5.95 3.89 -10.56
CA SER A 112 -4.97 4.99 -10.58
C SER A 112 -4.22 5.11 -9.26
N THR A 113 -4.95 4.97 -8.13
CA THR A 113 -4.32 4.90 -6.81
C THR A 113 -3.35 3.71 -6.76
N ALA A 114 -3.79 2.51 -7.16
CA ALA A 114 -2.93 1.33 -7.18
C ALA A 114 -1.65 1.52 -8.00
N TYR A 115 -1.73 2.13 -9.20
CA TYR A 115 -0.55 2.39 -10.04
C TYR A 115 0.49 3.24 -9.30
N VAL A 116 0.05 4.29 -8.61
CA VAL A 116 0.92 5.17 -7.83
C VAL A 116 1.63 4.38 -6.72
N TYR A 117 0.91 3.54 -5.98
CA TYR A 117 1.50 2.70 -4.94
C TYR A 117 2.46 1.64 -5.48
N LEU A 118 2.16 1.03 -6.62
CA LEU A 118 3.07 0.07 -7.29
C LEU A 118 4.39 0.74 -7.67
N LEU A 119 4.33 1.94 -8.25
CA LEU A 119 5.51 2.72 -8.60
C LEU A 119 6.33 3.13 -7.37
N ALA A 120 5.68 3.39 -6.24
CA ALA A 120 6.34 3.65 -4.95
C ALA A 120 6.99 2.40 -4.31
N GLY A 121 6.74 1.21 -4.88
CA GLY A 121 7.31 -0.05 -4.42
C GLY A 121 6.40 -0.85 -3.48
N ALA A 122 5.07 -0.72 -3.57
CA ALA A 122 4.15 -1.64 -2.90
C ALA A 122 4.33 -3.08 -3.41
N ASP A 123 4.38 -4.03 -2.48
CA ASP A 123 4.46 -5.46 -2.76
C ASP A 123 3.06 -6.13 -2.69
N ILE A 124 2.19 -5.63 -1.80
CA ILE A 124 0.84 -6.16 -1.58
C ILE A 124 -0.18 -5.01 -1.59
N LEU A 125 -1.18 -5.11 -2.47
CA LEU A 125 -2.30 -4.17 -2.51
C LEU A 125 -3.60 -4.86 -2.08
N ILE A 126 -4.32 -4.25 -1.14
CA ILE A 126 -5.70 -4.63 -0.84
C ILE A 126 -6.64 -3.70 -1.62
N MET A 127 -7.41 -4.32 -2.52
CA MET A 127 -8.33 -3.66 -3.44
C MET A 127 -9.75 -4.23 -3.27
N ARG A 128 -10.76 -3.50 -3.74
CA ARG A 128 -12.19 -3.83 -3.60
C ARG A 128 -12.89 -4.05 -4.94
N HIS A 129 -12.66 -3.22 -5.96
CA HIS A 129 -13.45 -3.30 -7.19
C HIS A 129 -12.85 -4.26 -8.22
N PRO A 130 -13.58 -5.30 -8.70
CA PRO A 130 -13.04 -6.31 -9.62
C PRO A 130 -12.49 -5.72 -10.93
N LYS A 131 -13.17 -4.72 -11.50
CA LYS A 131 -12.69 -4.01 -12.70
C LYS A 131 -11.34 -3.31 -12.45
N ALA A 132 -11.16 -2.66 -11.30
CA ALA A 132 -9.90 -2.01 -10.95
C ALA A 132 -8.79 -3.04 -10.80
N VAL A 133 -9.05 -4.15 -10.10
CA VAL A 133 -8.11 -5.28 -9.97
C VAL A 133 -7.71 -5.83 -11.34
N SER A 134 -8.67 -5.99 -12.26
CA SER A 134 -8.37 -6.48 -13.61
C SER A 134 -7.46 -5.52 -14.38
N GLU A 135 -7.67 -4.21 -14.29
CA GLU A 135 -6.82 -3.22 -14.95
C GLU A 135 -5.42 -3.18 -14.32
N VAL A 136 -5.32 -3.28 -13.00
CA VAL A 136 -4.04 -3.35 -12.28
C VAL A 136 -3.22 -4.58 -12.66
N LYS A 137 -3.87 -5.74 -12.83
CA LYS A 137 -3.17 -6.94 -13.31
C LYS A 137 -2.62 -6.77 -14.72
N LYS A 138 -3.39 -6.20 -15.66
CA LYS A 138 -2.91 -5.90 -17.02
C LYS A 138 -1.74 -4.92 -17.01
N TYR A 139 -1.77 -3.94 -16.11
CA TYR A 139 -0.67 -2.99 -15.95
C TYR A 139 0.60 -3.69 -15.43
N LEU A 140 0.47 -4.57 -14.42
CA LEU A 140 1.59 -5.36 -13.89
C LEU A 140 2.22 -6.27 -14.94
N GLU A 141 1.41 -6.94 -15.77
CA GLU A 141 1.91 -7.78 -16.87
C GLU A 141 2.84 -6.99 -17.80
N LYS A 142 2.46 -5.75 -18.14
CA LYS A 142 3.29 -4.86 -18.98
C LYS A 142 4.53 -4.34 -18.24
N LEU A 143 4.45 -4.14 -16.93
CA LEU A 143 5.55 -3.60 -16.14
C LEU A 143 6.66 -4.65 -15.90
N ILE A 144 6.28 -5.93 -15.84
CA ILE A 144 7.19 -7.06 -15.62
C ILE A 144 7.75 -7.61 -16.95
N GLU A 145 7.14 -7.28 -18.08
CA GLU A 145 7.66 -7.64 -19.40
C GLU A 145 9.10 -7.10 -19.56
N SER A 146 10.06 -8.03 -19.68
CA SER A 146 11.47 -7.70 -19.79
C SER A 146 11.71 -6.97 -21.12
N LYS A 147 12.41 -5.83 -21.07
CA LYS A 147 12.86 -5.13 -22.27
C LYS A 147 13.97 -5.90 -22.99
#